data_AF-A0A2V7P2L8-F1
#
_entry.id   AF-A0A2V7P2L8-F1
#
_cell.length_a   1.000
_cell.length_b   1.000
_cell.length_c   1.000
_cell.angle_alpha   90.00
_cell.angle_beta   90.00
_cell.angle_gamma   90.00
#
_symmetry.space_group_name_H-M   'P 1'
#
loop_
_entity.id
_entity.type
_entity.pdbx_description
1 polymer ?
#
loop_
_entity_poly.entity_id
_entity_poly.type
_entity_poly.pdbx_seq_one_letter_code
_entity_poly.pdbx_strand_id
1 'polypeptide(L)' 'MDAILNRWFTTYEEARASLDAEGGYLLPYRRQFFVTTREGIRELGLDPDDPDWAGIGWDWVRPLDAMAWERLRERRAIAR' A
#
# COMPACT_ATOMS: atom_id res chain seq x y z
N MET A 1 7.99 20.40 -2.22
CA MET A 1 8.48 19.16 -1.58
C MET A 1 7.37 18.76 -0.63
N ASP A 2 6.36 18.07 -1.16
CA ASP A 2 5.24 17.62 -0.35
C ASP A 2 5.76 16.50 0.55
N ALA A 3 5.63 16.68 1.85
CA ALA A 3 6.06 15.68 2.81
C ALA A 3 5.21 14.42 2.61
N ILE A 4 5.85 13.27 2.38
CA ILE A 4 5.16 11.98 2.33
C ILE A 4 4.60 11.72 3.72
N LEU A 5 3.28 11.79 3.86
CA LEU A 5 2.61 11.56 5.12
C LEU A 5 2.32 10.06 5.26
N ASN A 6 3.18 9.36 6.01
CA ASN A 6 2.96 7.98 6.39
C ASN A 6 2.26 7.94 7.75
N ARG A 7 1.07 7.35 7.80
CA ARG A 7 0.35 7.06 9.04
C ARG A 7 0.75 5.68 9.52
N TRP A 8 1.36 5.59 10.71
CA TRP A 8 1.94 4.36 11.25
C TRP A 8 1.05 3.74 12.32
N PHE A 9 0.96 2.41 12.29
CA PHE A 9 0.09 1.61 13.15
C PHE A 9 0.83 0.38 13.65
N THR A 10 0.54 -0.02 14.89
CA THR A 10 1.15 -1.22 15.49
C THR A 10 0.35 -2.48 15.20
N THR A 11 -0.95 -2.33 14.92
CA THR A 11 -1.87 -3.43 14.58
C THR A 11 -2.42 -3.28 13.17
N TYR A 12 -2.83 -4.41 12.59
CA TYR A 12 -3.44 -4.42 11.26
C TYR A 12 -4.82 -3.77 11.29
N GLU A 13 -5.58 -4.02 12.35
CA GLU A 13 -6.95 -3.53 12.52
C GLU A 13 -7.01 -2.00 12.53
N GLU A 14 -6.09 -1.34 13.25
CA GLU A 14 -5.97 0.13 13.24
C GLU A 14 -5.61 0.66 11.86
N ALA A 15 -4.67 -0.01 11.18
CA ALA A 15 -4.21 0.39 9.86
C ALA A 15 -5.32 0.24 8.81
N ARG A 16 -6.11 -0.83 8.88
CA ARG A 16 -7.24 -1.07 7.99
C ARG A 16 -8.36 -0.07 8.22
N ALA A 17 -8.68 0.25 9.48
CA ALA A 17 -9.66 1.28 9.82
C ALA A 17 -9.24 2.67 9.31
N SER A 18 -7.95 2.99 9.42
CA SER A 18 -7.34 4.21 8.87
C SER A 18 -7.40 4.28 7.33
N LEU A 19 -7.20 3.14 6.65
CA LEU A 19 -7.37 3.01 5.20
C LEU A 19 -8.84 3.23 4.79
N ASP A 20 -9.81 2.69 5.54
CA ASP A 20 -11.24 2.90 5.24
C ASP A 20 -11.69 4.35 5.51
N ALA A 21 -11.14 4.99 6.53
CA ALA A 21 -11.54 6.33 6.94
C ALA A 21 -10.99 7.44 6.02
N GLU A 22 -9.73 7.33 5.57
CA GLU A 22 -9.06 8.41 4.83
C GLU A 22 -8.53 7.96 3.45
N GLY A 23 -8.59 6.66 3.13
CA GLY A 23 -8.01 6.11 1.91
C GLY A 23 -6.48 5.99 1.96
N GLY A 24 -5.87 5.73 0.80
CA GLY A 24 -4.42 5.56 0.65
C GLY A 24 -4.04 4.11 0.33
N TYR A 25 -2.83 3.71 0.71
CA TYR A 25 -2.29 2.39 0.44
C TYR A 25 -1.73 1.79 1.72
N LEU A 26 -2.27 0.65 2.15
CA LEU A 26 -1.82 -0.04 3.35
C LEU A 26 -0.68 -1.00 3.00
N LEU A 27 0.47 -0.81 3.64
CA LEU A 27 1.65 -1.65 3.46
C LEU A 27 2.20 -2.16 4.79
N PRO A 28 2.77 -3.38 4.80
CA PRO A 28 3.52 -3.88 5.95
C PRO A 28 4.92 -3.25 5.99
N TYR A 29 5.41 -2.95 7.19
CA TYR A 29 6.79 -2.58 7.43
C TYR A 29 7.33 -3.22 8.71
N ARG A 30 8.20 -4.22 8.54
CA ARG A 30 8.76 -5.03 9.64
C ARG A 30 7.65 -5.63 10.53
N ARG A 31 7.42 -5.06 11.71
CA ARG A 31 6.42 -5.51 12.71
C ARG A 31 5.25 -4.54 12.84
N GLN A 32 5.17 -3.55 11.96
CA GLN A 32 4.18 -2.49 11.95
C GLN A 32 3.53 -2.42 10.57
N PHE A 33 2.51 -1.57 10.48
CA PHE A 33 1.78 -1.28 9.28
C PHE A 33 1.77 0.23 9.07
N PHE A 34 1.73 0.66 7.82
CA PHE A 34 1.57 2.08 7.52
C PHE A 34 0.66 2.27 6.33
N VAL A 35 -0.09 3.37 6.36
CA VAL A 35 -0.86 3.86 5.22
C VAL A 35 -0.15 5.07 4.63
N THR A 36 0.11 5.03 3.34
CA THR A 36 0.80 6.10 2.61
C THR A 36 -0.05 6.69 1.50
N THR A 37 0.40 7.81 0.96
CA THR A 37 -0.19 8.49 -0.18
C THR A 37 0.38 7.97 -1.50
N ARG A 38 -0.15 8.49 -2.61
CA ARG A 38 0.27 8.15 -3.97
C ARG A 38 1.75 8.47 -4.21
N GLU A 39 2.24 9.54 -3.61
CA GLU A 39 3.65 9.95 -3.65
C GLU A 39 4.55 8.91 -2.97
N GLY A 40 4.12 8.39 -1.82
CA GLY A 40 4.85 7.31 -1.14
C GLY A 40 4.92 6.02 -1.96
N ILE A 41 3.86 5.68 -2.71
CA ILE A 41 3.88 4.55 -3.64
C ILE A 41 4.89 4.77 -4.78
N ARG A 42 4.95 5.97 -5.35
CA ARG A 42 5.95 6.32 -6.38
C ARG A 42 7.38 6.19 -5.87
N GLU A 43 7.64 6.64 -4.64
CA GLU A 43 8.95 6.52 -3.98
C GLU A 43 9.34 5.07 -3.68
N LEU A 44 8.35 4.17 -3.54
CA LEU A 44 8.58 2.72 -3.45
C LEU A 44 8.87 2.06 -4.82
N GLY A 45 8.87 2.83 -5.92
CA GLY A 45 9.06 2.36 -7.29
C GLY A 45 7.83 1.71 -7.91
N LEU A 46 6.64 1.97 -7.35
CA LEU A 46 5.37 1.43 -7.83
C LEU A 46 4.53 2.52 -8.47
N ASP A 47 3.66 2.13 -9.41
CA ASP A 47 2.69 3.04 -10.01
C ASP A 47 1.44 3.13 -9.11
N PRO A 48 1.09 4.32 -8.56
CA PRO A 48 -0.13 4.49 -7.79
C PRO A 48 -1.42 4.40 -8.63
N ASP A 49 -1.32 4.54 -9.95
CA ASP A 49 -2.44 4.44 -10.90
C ASP A 49 -2.67 3.02 -11.42
N ASP A 50 -1.88 2.07 -10.95
CA ASP A 50 -2.03 0.67 -11.30
C ASP A 50 -3.40 0.13 -10.85
N PRO A 51 -4.23 -0.43 -11.77
CA PRO A 51 -5.55 -0.91 -11.44
C PRO A 51 -5.53 -2.09 -10.46
N ASP A 52 -4.41 -2.82 -10.36
CA ASP A 52 -4.27 -3.93 -9.42
C ASP A 52 -4.33 -3.45 -7.95
N TRP A 53 -4.06 -2.18 -7.67
CA TRP A 53 -4.28 -1.61 -6.34
C TRP A 53 -5.75 -1.67 -5.92
N ALA A 54 -6.66 -1.34 -6.83
CA ALA A 54 -8.09 -1.48 -6.58
C ALA A 54 -8.48 -2.97 -6.46
N GLY A 55 -7.85 -3.84 -7.25
CA GLY A 55 -8.06 -5.30 -7.20
C GLY A 55 -7.73 -5.92 -5.84
N ILE A 56 -6.68 -5.43 -5.17
CA ILE A 56 -6.33 -5.88 -3.82
C ILE A 56 -7.07 -5.13 -2.70
N GLY A 57 -7.91 -4.15 -3.04
CA GLY A 57 -8.61 -3.29 -2.07
C GLY A 57 -7.69 -2.30 -1.36
N TRP A 58 -6.62 -1.87 -2.04
CA TRP A 58 -5.56 -1.00 -1.50
C TRP A 58 -4.84 -1.56 -0.25
N ASP A 59 -5.03 -2.85 0.02
CA ASP A 59 -4.46 -3.57 1.15
C ASP A 59 -3.41 -4.58 0.66
N TRP A 60 -2.13 -4.21 0.82
CA TRP A 60 -1.02 -5.10 0.49
C TRP A 60 -0.86 -6.24 1.49
N VAL A 61 -1.35 -6.07 2.73
CA VAL A 61 -1.17 -7.03 3.82
C VAL A 61 -2.14 -8.19 3.67
N ARG A 62 -3.41 -7.89 3.37
CA ARG A 62 -4.48 -8.87 3.16
C ARG A 62 -5.21 -8.57 1.85
N PRO A 63 -4.59 -8.90 0.70
CA PRO A 63 -5.17 -8.58 -0.60
C PRO A 63 -6.47 -9.37 -0.85
N LEU A 64 -7.46 -8.71 -1.44
CA LEU A 64 -8.70 -9.36 -1.87
C LEU A 64 -8.48 -10.26 -3.11
N ASP A 65 -7.58 -9.86 -4.01
CA ASP A 65 -7.17 -10.63 -5.19
C ASP A 65 -5.68 -10.97 -5.12
N ALA A 66 -5.37 -12.25 -4.91
CA ALA A 66 -4.00 -12.74 -4.84
C ALA A 66 -3.23 -12.58 -6.17
N MET A 67 -3.89 -12.64 -7.32
CA MET A 67 -3.24 -12.47 -8.62
C MET A 67 -2.88 -11.01 -8.88
N ALA A 68 -3.76 -10.07 -8.51
CA ALA A 68 -3.46 -8.63 -8.58
C ALA A 68 -2.26 -8.28 -7.68
N TRP A 69 -2.22 -8.85 -6.48
CA TRP A 69 -1.09 -8.68 -5.56
C TRP A 69 0.23 -9.21 -6.13
N GLU A 70 0.22 -10.38 -6.76
CA GLU A 70 1.41 -10.96 -7.38
C GLU A 70 1.94 -10.10 -8.52
N ARG A 71 1.06 -9.58 -9.38
CA ARG A 71 1.43 -8.64 -10.46
C ARG A 71 2.08 -7.36 -9.94
N LEU A 72 1.53 -6.77 -8.87
CA LEU A 72 2.15 -5.62 -8.20
C LEU A 72 3.52 -5.96 -7.60
N ARG A 73 3.65 -7.14 -7.00
CA ARG A 73 4.92 -7.62 -6.43
C ARG A 73 5.99 -7.79 -7.50
N GLU A 74 5.63 -8.35 -8.65
CA GLU A 74 6.52 -8.50 -9.80
C GLU A 74 6.99 -7.15 -10.35
N ARG A 75 6.06 -6.18 -10.53
CA ARG A 75 6.42 -4.83 -10.98
C ARG A 75 7.38 -4.14 -10.02
N ARG A 76 7.17 -4.28 -8.71
CA ARG A 76 8.11 -3.77 -7.70
C ARG A 76 9.49 -4.40 -7.81
N ALA A 77 9.58 -5.71 -8.11
CA ALA A 77 10.84 -6.40 -8.23
C ALA A 77 11.66 -5.94 -9.46
N ILE A 78 10.98 -5.54 -10.53
CA ILE A 78 11.60 -4.98 -11.75
C ILE A 78 12.09 -3.55 -11.54
N ALA A 79 11.41 -2.76 -10.69
CA ALA A 79 11.76 -1.37 -10.41
C ALA A 79 13.03 -1.19 -9.55
N ARG A 80 13.71 -2.28 -9.16
CA ARG A 80 14.87 -2.30 -8.27
C ARG A 80 16.14 -2.67 -9.02
#